data_AF-A0A1N6W5R8-F1
#
_entry.id   AF-A0A1N6W5R8-F1
#
_cell.length_a   1.000
_cell.length_b   1.000
_cell.length_c   1.000
_cell.angle_alpha   90.00
_cell.angle_beta   90.00
_cell.angle_gamma   90.00
#
_symmetry.space_group_name_H-M   'P 1'
#
loop_
_entity.id
_entity.type
_entity.pdbx_description
1 polymer ?
#
loop_
_entity_poly.entity_id
_entity_poly.type
_entity_poly.pdbx_seq_one_letter_code
_entity_poly.pdbx_strand_id
1 'polypeptide(L)'
;MSDSLSLAQARRLVLAAPGFACALRGAIGARQLRTQIDRIGVLQIDSVNALVRSYYLPVFSRLGHYDSRLLDELAWGTPKRRCLF
;
A
#
# COMPACT_ATOMS: atom_id res chain seq x y z
N MET A 1 8.84 32.97 -9.93
CA MET A 1 7.91 32.02 -9.26
C MET A 1 8.73 31.33 -8.20
N SER A 2 8.47 31.58 -6.91
CA SER A 2 9.18 30.87 -5.85
C SER A 2 8.54 29.50 -5.69
N ASP A 3 9.21 28.47 -6.17
CA ASP A 3 8.80 27.06 -6.02
C ASP A 3 9.10 26.56 -4.61
N SER A 4 8.63 27.26 -3.59
CA SER A 4 8.81 26.87 -2.19
C SER A 4 7.48 26.44 -1.56
N LEU A 5 7.52 25.29 -0.90
CA LEU A 5 6.40 24.81 -0.08
C LEU A 5 6.60 25.27 1.35
N SER A 6 5.54 25.78 1.98
CA SER A 6 5.49 25.86 3.43
C SER A 6 5.63 24.45 4.02
N LEU A 7 6.15 24.38 5.24
CA LEU A 7 6.34 23.11 5.94
C LEU A 7 5.03 22.35 6.17
N ALA A 8 3.90 23.05 6.30
CA ALA A 8 2.57 22.44 6.35
C ALA A 8 2.15 21.82 5.00
N GLN A 9 2.47 22.47 3.87
CA GLN A 9 2.21 21.92 2.53
C GLN A 9 3.09 20.70 2.27
N ALA A 10 4.38 20.77 2.58
CA ALA A 10 5.30 19.65 2.40
C ALA A 10 4.85 18.40 3.19
N ARG A 11 4.44 18.57 4.45
CA ARG A 11 3.92 17.46 5.27
C ARG A 11 2.66 16.81 4.67
N ARG A 12 1.71 17.61 4.22
CA ARG A 12 0.49 17.08 3.57
C ARG A 12 0.81 16.32 2.30
N LEU A 13 1.74 16.83 1.48
CA LEU A 13 2.15 16.17 0.25
C LEU A 13 2.80 14.81 0.55
N VAL A 14 3.73 14.76 1.50
CA VAL A 14 4.39 13.51 1.91
C VAL A 14 3.42 12.46 2.45
N LEU A 15 2.38 12.87 3.19
CA LEU A 15 1.34 11.95 3.66
C LEU A 15 0.37 11.54 2.54
N ALA A 16 0.02 12.46 1.65
CA ALA A 16 -0.91 12.18 0.55
C ALA A 16 -0.31 11.25 -0.51
N ALA A 17 0.98 11.40 -0.81
CA ALA A 17 1.68 10.65 -1.86
C ALA A 17 1.54 9.12 -1.73
N PRO A 18 1.82 8.49 -0.57
CA PRO A 18 1.64 7.05 -0.39
C PRO A 18 0.18 6.67 -0.11
N GLY A 19 -0.79 7.58 -0.23
CA GLY A 19 -2.22 7.25 -0.13
C GLY A 19 -2.88 7.43 1.24
N PHE A 20 -2.31 8.20 2.17
CA PHE A 20 -2.98 8.48 3.46
C PHE A 20 -4.10 9.53 3.37
N ALA A 21 -4.26 10.21 2.23
CA ALA A 21 -5.21 11.32 2.10
C ALA A 21 -6.66 10.88 1.78
N CYS A 22 -6.90 9.62 1.44
CA CYS A 22 -8.24 9.17 1.04
C CYS A 22 -8.55 7.79 1.61
N ALA A 23 -9.61 7.70 2.41
CA ALA A 23 -10.17 6.42 2.83
C ALA A 23 -10.97 5.81 1.68
N LEU A 24 -10.57 4.62 1.22
CA LEU A 24 -11.38 3.87 0.27
C LEU A 24 -12.66 3.36 0.95
N ARG A 25 -13.77 3.37 0.22
CA ARG A 25 -15.04 2.78 0.66
C ARG A 25 -15.35 1.54 -0.18
N GLY A 26 -15.80 0.48 0.49
CA GLY A 26 -16.17 -0.79 -0.14
C GLY A 26 -15.09 -1.86 -0.04
N ALA A 27 -15.37 -3.03 -0.61
CA ALA A 27 -14.47 -4.17 -0.57
C ALA A 27 -13.20 -3.90 -1.40
N ILE A 28 -12.04 -4.23 -0.82
CA ILE A 28 -10.74 -4.09 -1.47
C ILE A 28 -10.46 -5.32 -2.32
N GLY A 29 -10.34 -5.13 -3.63
CA GLY A 29 -9.95 -6.16 -4.58
C GLY A 29 -8.47 -6.07 -4.99
N ALA A 30 -8.04 -7.04 -5.81
CA ALA A 30 -6.66 -7.14 -6.30
C ALA A 30 -6.18 -5.88 -7.05
N ARG A 31 -7.08 -5.20 -7.78
CA ARG A 31 -6.75 -3.96 -8.50
C ARG A 31 -6.38 -2.83 -7.54
N GLN A 32 -7.18 -2.59 -6.51
CA GLN A 32 -6.93 -1.55 -5.51
C GLN A 32 -5.63 -1.84 -4.73
N LEU A 33 -5.42 -3.11 -4.38
CA LEU A 33 -4.18 -3.58 -3.75
C LEU A 33 -2.95 -3.27 -4.60
N ARG A 34 -2.96 -3.68 -5.88
CA ARG A 34 -1.85 -3.44 -6.80
C ARG A 34 -1.59 -1.95 -6.98
N THR A 35 -2.63 -1.15 -7.28
CA THR A 35 -2.48 0.30 -7.45
C THR A 35 -1.89 0.96 -6.20
N GLN A 36 -2.24 0.48 -5.02
CA GLN A 36 -1.68 1.01 -3.79
C GLN A 36 -0.22 0.61 -3.58
N ILE A 37 0.15 -0.63 -3.90
CA ILE A 37 1.54 -1.09 -3.83
C ILE A 37 2.41 -0.31 -4.83
N ASP A 38 1.91 -0.09 -6.04
CA ASP A 38 2.57 0.74 -7.06
C ASP A 38 2.77 2.19 -6.54
N ARG A 39 1.82 2.74 -5.78
CA ARG A 39 1.94 4.07 -5.14
C ARG A 39 2.95 4.11 -3.99
N ILE A 40 3.07 3.04 -3.21
CA ILE A 40 4.05 2.94 -2.13
C ILE A 40 5.46 2.78 -2.73
N GLY A 41 5.58 2.11 -3.88
CA GLY A 41 6.82 1.91 -4.61
C GLY A 41 7.68 0.77 -4.06
N VAL A 42 7.76 0.60 -2.74
CA VAL A 42 8.50 -0.51 -2.12
C VAL A 42 7.73 -1.12 -0.94
N LEU A 43 7.75 -2.45 -0.86
CA LEU A 43 7.21 -3.19 0.28
C LEU A 43 8.31 -4.04 0.89
N GLN A 44 8.72 -3.70 2.11
CA GLN A 44 9.74 -4.46 2.82
C GLN A 44 9.13 -5.76 3.38
N ILE A 45 9.69 -6.89 2.94
CA ILE A 45 9.40 -8.20 3.52
C ILE A 45 10.31 -8.38 4.73
N ASP A 46 9.72 -8.61 5.89
CA ASP A 46 10.43 -8.83 7.14
C ASP A 46 10.12 -10.23 7.70
N SER A 47 11.06 -10.79 8.45
CA SER A 47 10.94 -12.14 9.02
C SER A 47 10.15 -12.16 10.34
N VAL A 48 9.98 -11.01 10.98
CA VAL A 48 9.26 -10.92 12.26
C VAL A 48 7.75 -10.97 12.07
N ASN A 49 7.09 -11.79 12.89
CA ASN A 49 5.64 -11.90 12.97
C ASN A 49 5.23 -11.73 14.44
N ALA A 50 4.91 -10.51 14.85
CA ALA A 50 4.38 -10.24 16.21
C ALA A 50 2.85 -10.34 16.27
N LEU A 51 2.17 -10.04 15.16
CA LEU A 51 0.71 -10.05 15.04
C LEU A 51 0.29 -10.75 13.74
N VAL A 52 0.82 -10.25 12.64
CA VAL A 52 0.73 -10.79 11.28
C VAL A 52 2.06 -10.51 10.59
N ARG A 53 2.24 -10.99 9.35
CA ARG A 53 3.40 -10.64 8.53
C ARG A 53 3.46 -9.13 8.35
N SER A 54 4.59 -8.52 8.71
CA SER A 54 4.75 -7.07 8.76
C SER A 54 4.37 -6.38 7.45
N TYR A 55 4.64 -7.03 6.30
CA TYR A 55 4.35 -6.49 4.98
C TYR A 55 2.86 -6.39 4.62
N TYR A 56 1.95 -6.91 5.45
CA TYR A 56 0.50 -6.66 5.29
C TYR A 56 0.07 -5.29 5.84
N LEU A 57 0.75 -4.82 6.88
CA LEU A 57 0.36 -3.62 7.62
C LEU A 57 0.51 -2.32 6.81
N PRO A 58 1.54 -2.15 5.95
CA PRO A 58 1.64 -0.98 5.09
C PRO A 58 0.40 -0.81 4.21
N VAL A 59 -0.12 -1.86 3.59
CA VAL A 59 -1.30 -1.73 2.72
C VAL A 59 -2.58 -1.57 3.53
N PHE A 60 -2.72 -2.31 4.64
CA PHE A 60 -3.85 -2.19 5.56
C PHE A 60 -4.03 -0.76 6.08
N SER A 61 -2.94 -0.09 6.46
CA SER A 61 -3.01 1.29 6.99
C SER A 61 -3.44 2.35 5.97
N ARG A 62 -3.50 2.04 4.66
CA ARG A 62 -4.02 2.96 3.62
C ARG A 62 -5.37 2.55 3.07
N LEU A 63 -5.60 1.24 2.87
CA LEU A 63 -6.84 0.75 2.25
C LEU A 63 -7.88 0.26 3.28
N GLY A 64 -7.49 0.07 4.54
CA GLY A 64 -8.31 -0.59 5.54
C GLY A 64 -8.29 -2.11 5.38
N HIS A 65 -9.36 -2.77 5.84
CA HIS A 65 -9.47 -4.22 5.81
C HIS A 65 -9.50 -4.77 4.37
N TYR A 66 -8.71 -5.82 4.12
CA TYR A 66 -8.66 -6.57 2.87
C TYR A 66 -8.31 -8.04 3.16
N ASP A 67 -8.64 -8.96 2.25
CA ASP A 67 -8.22 -10.36 2.37
C ASP A 67 -6.72 -10.47 2.01
N SER A 68 -5.88 -10.86 2.97
CA SER A 68 -4.44 -11.01 2.77
C SER A 68 -4.08 -12.02 1.68
N ARG A 69 -4.97 -12.98 1.39
CA ARG A 69 -4.78 -13.93 0.27
C ARG A 69 -4.66 -13.23 -1.07
N LEU A 70 -5.30 -12.08 -1.25
CA LEU A 70 -5.16 -11.30 -2.49
C LEU A 70 -3.72 -10.82 -2.68
N LEU A 71 -3.07 -10.36 -1.61
CA LEU A 71 -1.68 -9.95 -1.69
C LEU A 71 -0.75 -11.16 -1.89
N ASP A 72 -1.04 -12.27 -1.22
CA ASP A 72 -0.28 -13.50 -1.38
C ASP A 72 -0.37 -14.04 -2.82
N GLU A 73 -1.55 -14.00 -3.45
CA GLU A 73 -1.72 -14.40 -4.84
C GLU A 73 -0.96 -13.49 -5.82
N LEU A 74 -0.94 -12.19 -5.56
CA LEU A 74 -0.24 -11.23 -6.42
C LEU A 74 1.29 -11.37 -6.35
N ALA A 75 1.85 -11.78 -5.21
CA ALA A 75 3.29 -11.92 -4.99
C ALA A 75 3.82 -13.35 -5.17
N TRP A 76 3.07 -14.37 -4.74
CA TRP A 76 3.50 -15.78 -4.72
C TRP A 76 2.49 -16.75 -5.36
N GLY A 77 1.43 -16.23 -5.99
CA GLY A 77 0.42 -17.05 -6.65
C GLY A 77 0.89 -17.74 -7.93
N THR A 78 -0.07 -18.30 -8.68
CA THR A 78 0.21 -18.93 -9.97
C THR A 78 0.81 -17.93 -10.97
N PRO A 79 1.58 -18.36 -11.98
CA PRO A 79 2.17 -17.44 -12.96
C PRO A 79 1.18 -16.51 -13.66
N LYS A 80 -0.10 -16.90 -13.77
CA LYS A 80 -1.16 -16.06 -14.35
C LYS A 80 -1.66 -14.96 -13.41
N ARG A 81 -1.52 -15.14 -12.10
CA ARG A 81 -2.00 -14.19 -11.06
C ARG A 81 -0.87 -13.42 -10.40
N ARG A 82 0.35 -13.95 -10.42
CA ARG A 82 1.54 -13.26 -9.92
C ARG A 82 1.87 -12.09 -10.83
N CYS A 83 1.82 -10.89 -10.27
CA CYS A 83 2.18 -9.66 -10.97
C CYS A 83 2.97 -8.67 -10.09
N LEU A 84 3.35 -9.10 -8.88
CA LEU A 84 4.32 -8.45 -8.02
C LEU A 84 5.52 -9.40 -7.91
N PHE A 85 6.73 -8.83 -7.94
CA PHE A 85 8.02 -9.54 -7.89
C PHE A 85 8.25 -10.59 -9.00
#